data_AF-A0A942AEY0-F1
#
_entry.id   AF-A0A942AEY0-F1
#
_cell.length_a   1.000
_cell.length_b   1.000
_cell.length_c   1.000
_cell.angle_alpha   90.00
_cell.angle_beta   90.00
_cell.angle_gamma   90.00
#
_symmetry.space_group_name_H-M   'P 1'
#
loop_
_entity.id
_entity.type
_entity.pdbx_description
1 polymer ?
#
loop_
_entity_poly.entity_id
_entity_poly.type
_entity_poly.pdbx_seq_one_letter_code
_entity_poly.pdbx_strand_id
1 'polypeptide(L)'
;MVHSTGANNPNLRRYLAPNDGLIGVNTGGNHWNQAKPDGQQKCVHAFIGKLADGTVATYQTLPWNMRGWHAGGAANNTHIGFEICEDGLTDANYFNAVYQEAVELCAYLCKLYNFNPLADGVIIGHFEGYQRGVASNHADPGHWFSKFGKTMNDFRQAVYNEMNETTTLYCVQVGAFSVRANAEALLTQIKAAGFDGYIKTYGTLYCVQVGAFSVRANAEAVLAEVKAAGFDAFIKIE
;
A
#
# COMPACT_ATOMS: atom_id res chain seq x y z
N MET A 1 3.18 -11.41 -9.89
CA MET A 1 2.09 -11.66 -10.83
C MET A 1 0.79 -11.36 -10.11
N VAL A 2 0.06 -10.37 -10.62
CA VAL A 2 -1.22 -9.94 -10.06
C VAL A 2 -2.30 -10.86 -10.61
N HIS A 3 -3.11 -11.41 -9.72
CA HIS A 3 -4.25 -12.25 -10.06
C HIS A 3 -5.54 -11.66 -9.48
N SER A 4 -6.67 -12.12 -10.02
CA SER A 4 -7.96 -11.97 -9.35
C SER A 4 -8.76 -13.26 -9.45
N THR A 5 -9.56 -13.56 -8.43
CA THR A 5 -10.07 -14.92 -8.16
C THR A 5 -11.08 -15.45 -9.18
N GLY A 6 -11.60 -14.61 -10.09
CA GLY A 6 -12.61 -14.97 -11.08
C GLY A 6 -13.97 -15.38 -10.49
N ALA A 7 -14.23 -15.05 -9.23
CA ALA A 7 -15.42 -15.47 -8.50
C ALA A 7 -15.97 -14.33 -7.66
N ASN A 8 -17.28 -14.07 -7.77
CA ASN A 8 -18.00 -13.06 -6.99
C ASN A 8 -18.08 -13.45 -5.51
N ASN A 9 -16.96 -13.31 -4.81
CA ASN A 9 -16.83 -13.48 -3.38
C ASN A 9 -15.62 -12.70 -2.87
N PRO A 10 -15.84 -11.53 -2.23
CA PRO A 10 -14.76 -10.67 -1.79
C PRO A 10 -14.11 -11.12 -0.49
N ASN A 11 -14.62 -12.18 0.17
CA ASN A 11 -14.21 -12.52 1.53
C ASN A 11 -13.00 -13.47 1.54
N LEU A 12 -11.99 -13.17 2.36
CA LEU A 12 -10.82 -14.03 2.53
C LEU A 12 -11.18 -15.44 3.04
N ARG A 13 -12.15 -15.56 3.96
CA ARG A 13 -12.69 -16.87 4.42
C ARG A 13 -13.24 -17.76 3.32
N ARG A 14 -13.48 -17.25 2.10
CA ARG A 14 -13.85 -18.10 0.96
C ARG A 14 -12.67 -18.98 0.52
N TYR A 15 -11.46 -18.43 0.59
CA TYR A 15 -10.25 -19.00 0.01
C TYR A 15 -9.24 -19.43 1.08
N LEU A 16 -9.38 -19.00 2.33
CA LEU A 16 -8.41 -19.25 3.40
C LEU A 16 -9.02 -20.01 4.58
N ALA A 17 -8.21 -20.84 5.23
CA ALA A 17 -8.52 -21.54 6.48
C ALA A 17 -7.22 -21.93 7.23
N PRO A 18 -7.24 -22.25 8.54
CA PRO A 18 -8.37 -22.18 9.46
C PRO A 18 -8.73 -20.74 9.83
N ASN A 19 -9.88 -20.55 10.49
CA ASN A 19 -10.20 -19.26 11.09
C ASN A 19 -9.22 -18.94 12.21
N ASP A 20 -8.47 -17.84 12.06
CA ASP A 20 -7.52 -17.31 13.04
C ASP A 20 -8.12 -16.22 13.94
N GLY A 21 -9.40 -15.90 13.77
CA GLY A 21 -10.09 -14.79 14.44
C GLY A 21 -10.20 -13.52 13.60
N LEU A 22 -9.44 -13.40 12.51
CA LEU A 22 -9.45 -12.24 11.60
C LEU A 22 -10.24 -12.55 10.31
N ILE A 23 -9.93 -13.67 9.66
CA ILE A 23 -10.50 -13.98 8.34
C ILE A 23 -11.94 -14.49 8.42
N GLY A 24 -12.31 -15.14 9.52
CA GLY A 24 -13.60 -15.82 9.72
C GLY A 24 -13.60 -17.28 9.26
N VAL A 25 -14.74 -17.96 9.46
CA VAL A 25 -14.87 -19.40 9.16
C VAL A 25 -15.09 -19.66 7.67
N ASN A 26 -14.25 -20.50 7.08
CA ASN A 26 -14.49 -21.08 5.75
C ASN A 26 -15.51 -22.22 5.86
N THR A 27 -16.68 -22.04 5.26
CA THR A 27 -17.75 -23.04 5.25
C THR A 27 -17.73 -23.94 4.00
N GLY A 28 -16.90 -23.60 3.00
CA GLY A 28 -16.84 -24.31 1.72
C GLY A 28 -15.83 -25.44 1.68
N GLY A 29 -14.93 -25.55 2.67
CA GLY A 29 -13.91 -26.61 2.76
C GLY A 29 -12.79 -26.52 1.71
N ASN A 30 -12.88 -25.59 0.77
CA ASN A 30 -12.07 -25.52 -0.45
C ASN A 30 -11.02 -24.39 -0.37
N HIS A 31 -10.33 -24.29 0.77
CA HIS A 31 -9.31 -23.27 1.01
C HIS A 31 -8.05 -23.54 0.17
N TRP A 32 -7.43 -22.48 -0.36
CA TRP A 32 -6.34 -22.52 -1.34
C TRP A 32 -4.95 -22.42 -0.72
N ASN A 33 -4.86 -22.09 0.58
CA ASN A 33 -3.60 -21.99 1.32
C ASN A 33 -3.05 -23.36 1.76
N GLN A 34 -3.04 -24.31 0.84
CA GLN A 34 -2.49 -25.66 1.00
C GLN A 34 -1.82 -26.08 -0.31
N ALA A 35 -0.89 -27.03 -0.28
CA ALA A 35 -0.02 -27.31 -1.43
C ALA A 35 -0.77 -27.64 -2.74
N LYS A 36 -1.87 -28.42 -2.65
CA LYS A 36 -2.74 -28.75 -3.78
C LYS A 36 -4.21 -28.87 -3.34
N PRO A 37 -4.94 -27.74 -3.16
CA PRO A 37 -6.35 -27.77 -2.76
C PRO A 37 -7.17 -28.61 -3.73
N ASP A 38 -7.86 -29.63 -3.21
CA ASP A 38 -8.64 -30.60 -4.00
C ASP A 38 -7.84 -31.22 -5.17
N GLY A 39 -6.53 -31.41 -4.99
CA GLY A 39 -5.61 -31.91 -6.01
C GLY A 39 -5.18 -30.88 -7.06
N GLN A 40 -5.65 -29.63 -6.97
CA GLN A 40 -5.40 -28.57 -7.95
C GLN A 40 -4.20 -27.70 -7.58
N GLN A 41 -3.52 -27.16 -8.58
CA GLN A 41 -2.35 -26.29 -8.43
C GLN A 41 -2.81 -24.81 -8.37
N LYS A 42 -3.25 -24.36 -7.19
CA LYS A 42 -3.84 -23.00 -6.99
C LYS A 42 -3.35 -22.25 -5.74
N CYS A 43 -2.25 -22.70 -5.14
CA CYS A 43 -1.72 -22.07 -3.93
C CYS A 43 -0.84 -20.86 -4.30
N VAL A 44 -1.22 -19.68 -3.83
CA VAL A 44 -0.52 -18.41 -4.07
C VAL A 44 0.16 -17.90 -2.80
N HIS A 45 0.97 -16.84 -2.91
CA HIS A 45 1.76 -16.33 -1.80
C HIS A 45 0.97 -15.44 -0.85
N ALA A 46 -0.06 -14.77 -1.36
CA ALA A 46 -0.96 -13.96 -0.56
C ALA A 46 -2.33 -13.81 -1.23
N PHE A 47 -3.31 -13.41 -0.44
CA PHE A 47 -4.63 -12.98 -0.91
C PHE A 47 -4.89 -11.56 -0.43
N ILE A 48 -5.68 -10.82 -1.21
CA ILE A 48 -6.22 -9.50 -0.85
C ILE A 48 -7.74 -9.61 -0.87
N GLY A 49 -8.42 -9.22 0.20
CA GLY A 49 -9.87 -9.27 0.28
C GLY A 49 -10.40 -8.88 1.65
N LYS A 50 -11.70 -9.08 1.86
CA LYS A 50 -12.39 -8.72 3.11
C LYS A 50 -12.10 -9.70 4.24
N LEU A 51 -11.70 -9.17 5.39
CA LEU A 51 -11.72 -9.82 6.70
C LEU A 51 -13.16 -10.04 7.19
N ALA A 52 -13.32 -10.72 8.33
CA ALA A 52 -14.63 -11.02 8.90
C ALA A 52 -15.43 -9.76 9.28
N ASP A 53 -14.74 -8.67 9.64
CA ASP A 53 -15.33 -7.37 9.98
C ASP A 53 -15.64 -6.50 8.74
N GLY A 54 -15.30 -6.98 7.53
CA GLY A 54 -15.54 -6.29 6.27
C GLY A 54 -14.41 -5.36 5.80
N THR A 55 -13.37 -5.15 6.59
CA THR A 55 -12.17 -4.38 6.19
C THR A 55 -11.35 -5.17 5.17
N VAL A 56 -10.60 -4.47 4.31
CA VAL A 56 -9.69 -5.09 3.34
C VAL A 56 -8.33 -5.33 3.98
N ALA A 57 -7.71 -6.47 3.68
CA ALA A 57 -6.34 -6.76 4.09
C ALA A 57 -5.61 -7.65 3.08
N THR A 58 -4.29 -7.51 3.01
CA THR A 58 -3.38 -8.54 2.50
C THR A 58 -3.17 -9.63 3.55
N TYR A 59 -3.30 -10.89 3.13
CA TYR A 59 -3.08 -12.06 3.97
C TYR A 59 -2.07 -13.00 3.31
N GLN A 60 -0.85 -13.07 3.87
CA GLN A 60 0.23 -13.89 3.34
C GLN A 60 0.01 -15.38 3.68
N THR A 61 0.17 -16.25 2.69
CA THR A 61 -0.10 -17.70 2.77
C THR A 61 1.12 -18.56 2.45
N LEU A 62 2.12 -18.05 1.73
CA LEU A 62 3.41 -18.71 1.51
C LEU A 62 4.56 -17.72 1.73
N PRO A 63 5.75 -18.21 2.14
CA PRO A 63 6.96 -17.40 2.08
C PRO A 63 7.20 -16.88 0.67
N TRP A 64 7.62 -15.62 0.53
CA TRP A 64 7.85 -14.96 -0.77
C TRP A 64 8.90 -15.65 -1.65
N ASN A 65 9.79 -16.44 -1.06
CA ASN A 65 10.83 -17.21 -1.75
C ASN A 65 10.43 -18.68 -2.02
N MET A 66 9.20 -19.06 -1.70
CA MET A 66 8.68 -20.40 -1.97
C MET A 66 8.08 -20.46 -3.37
N ARG A 67 8.23 -21.59 -4.05
CA ARG A 67 7.54 -21.83 -5.32
C ARG A 67 6.03 -21.97 -5.11
N GLY A 68 5.24 -21.08 -5.70
CA GLY A 68 3.79 -21.16 -5.74
C GLY A 68 3.23 -21.96 -6.93
N TRP A 69 1.91 -22.14 -6.94
CA TRP A 69 1.13 -22.73 -8.02
C TRP A 69 0.07 -21.74 -8.49
N HIS A 70 0.48 -20.66 -9.14
CA HIS A 70 -0.37 -19.49 -9.40
C HIS A 70 -0.51 -19.15 -10.89
N ALA A 71 0.50 -19.45 -11.70
CA ALA A 71 0.56 -19.04 -13.11
C ALA A 71 0.23 -20.15 -14.12
N GLY A 72 0.18 -21.42 -13.71
CA GLY A 72 0.00 -22.53 -14.66
C GLY A 72 1.12 -22.64 -15.73
N GLY A 73 2.31 -22.11 -15.46
CA GLY A 73 3.42 -22.05 -16.41
C GLY A 73 4.77 -21.74 -15.77
N ALA A 74 5.75 -21.33 -16.58
CA ALA A 74 7.11 -21.02 -16.14
C ALA A 74 7.18 -19.96 -15.03
N ALA A 75 6.21 -19.02 -14.99
CA ALA A 75 6.15 -17.97 -13.98
C ALA A 75 5.96 -18.49 -12.55
N ASN A 76 5.48 -19.72 -12.35
CA ASN A 76 5.47 -20.38 -11.03
C ASN A 76 6.87 -20.45 -10.40
N ASN A 77 7.94 -20.46 -11.21
CA ASN A 77 9.32 -20.58 -10.74
C ASN A 77 10.02 -19.22 -10.59
N THR A 78 9.40 -18.12 -11.02
CA THR A 78 10.09 -16.82 -11.15
C THR A 78 9.35 -15.65 -10.52
N HIS A 79 8.06 -15.78 -10.24
CA HIS A 79 7.25 -14.67 -9.73
C HIS A 79 6.61 -15.01 -8.38
N ILE A 80 6.48 -13.98 -7.54
CA ILE A 80 5.53 -13.97 -6.44
C ILE A 80 4.14 -13.73 -7.04
N GLY A 81 3.21 -14.68 -6.87
CA GLY A 81 1.80 -14.54 -7.24
C GLY A 81 0.90 -14.28 -6.02
N PHE A 82 -0.08 -13.37 -6.15
CA PHE A 82 -1.13 -13.12 -5.16
C PHE A 82 -2.48 -12.95 -5.83
N GLU A 83 -3.57 -13.27 -5.11
CA GLU A 83 -4.95 -13.22 -5.59
C GLU A 83 -5.72 -12.05 -4.99
N ILE A 84 -6.38 -11.25 -5.82
CA ILE A 84 -7.37 -10.26 -5.36
C ILE A 84 -8.76 -10.89 -5.41
N CYS A 85 -9.44 -10.97 -4.27
CA CYS A 85 -10.78 -11.54 -4.16
C CYS A 85 -11.80 -10.65 -4.87
N GLU A 86 -12.41 -11.14 -5.94
CA GLU A 86 -13.38 -10.38 -6.74
C GLU A 86 -14.72 -10.19 -6.01
N ASP A 87 -15.37 -9.05 -6.23
CA ASP A 87 -16.80 -8.86 -6.00
C ASP A 87 -17.60 -9.24 -7.28
N GLY A 88 -18.79 -8.66 -7.46
CA GLY A 88 -19.55 -8.76 -8.71
C GLY A 88 -18.95 -7.99 -9.89
N LEU A 89 -17.74 -7.46 -9.75
CA LEU A 89 -17.03 -6.58 -10.69
C LEU A 89 -17.69 -5.22 -10.86
N THR A 90 -18.44 -4.77 -9.85
CA THR A 90 -19.35 -3.62 -9.96
C THR A 90 -19.19 -2.62 -8.83
N ASP A 91 -18.65 -3.02 -7.68
CA ASP A 91 -18.45 -2.13 -6.53
C ASP A 91 -17.15 -1.34 -6.68
N ALA A 92 -17.29 -0.07 -7.11
CA ALA A 92 -16.16 0.84 -7.27
C ALA A 92 -15.41 1.11 -5.96
N ASN A 93 -16.11 1.16 -4.82
CA ASN A 93 -15.49 1.45 -3.54
C ASN A 93 -14.62 0.28 -3.10
N TYR A 94 -15.15 -0.94 -3.23
CA TYR A 94 -14.39 -2.14 -2.95
C TYR A 94 -13.20 -2.31 -3.92
N PHE A 95 -13.43 -2.11 -5.23
CA PHE A 95 -12.36 -2.15 -6.22
C PHE A 95 -11.22 -1.20 -5.87
N ASN A 96 -11.54 0.07 -5.55
CA ASN A 96 -10.53 1.06 -5.18
C ASN A 96 -9.74 0.64 -3.93
N ALA A 97 -10.41 0.07 -2.91
CA ALA A 97 -9.76 -0.40 -1.70
C ALA A 97 -8.78 -1.55 -1.97
N VAL A 98 -9.19 -2.58 -2.71
CA VAL A 98 -8.30 -3.72 -3.02
C VAL A 98 -7.23 -3.38 -4.05
N TYR A 99 -7.50 -2.43 -4.95
CA TYR A 99 -6.50 -1.92 -5.89
C TYR A 99 -5.39 -1.18 -5.13
N GLN A 100 -5.74 -0.32 -4.17
CA GLN A 100 -4.77 0.38 -3.33
C GLN A 100 -3.96 -0.61 -2.48
N GLU A 101 -4.62 -1.56 -1.81
CA GLU A 101 -3.93 -2.62 -1.05
C GLU A 101 -2.94 -3.41 -1.92
N ALA A 102 -3.32 -3.73 -3.17
CA ALA A 102 -2.44 -4.42 -4.11
C ALA A 102 -1.26 -3.56 -4.57
N VAL A 103 -1.46 -2.24 -4.72
CA VAL A 103 -0.40 -1.27 -5.00
C VAL A 103 0.60 -1.24 -3.85
N GLU A 104 0.13 -1.13 -2.60
CA GLU A 104 0.96 -1.10 -1.39
C GLU A 104 1.75 -2.40 -1.21
N LEU A 105 1.11 -3.56 -1.41
CA LEU A 105 1.81 -4.86 -1.38
C LEU A 105 2.92 -4.92 -2.44
N CYS A 106 2.63 -4.51 -3.67
CA CYS A 106 3.63 -4.53 -4.74
C CYS A 106 4.77 -3.55 -4.46
N ALA A 107 4.48 -2.37 -3.89
CA ALA A 107 5.48 -1.39 -3.50
C ALA A 107 6.37 -1.92 -2.37
N TYR A 108 5.78 -2.56 -1.36
CA TYR A 108 6.51 -3.25 -0.29
C TYR A 108 7.45 -4.32 -0.85
N LEU A 109 6.97 -5.20 -1.74
CA LEU A 109 7.78 -6.26 -2.34
C LEU A 109 8.90 -5.70 -3.24
N CYS A 110 8.62 -4.65 -4.01
CA CYS A 110 9.64 -4.00 -4.83
C CYS A 110 10.71 -3.33 -3.97
N LYS A 111 10.34 -2.67 -2.86
CA LYS A 111 11.31 -2.14 -1.88
C LYS A 111 12.14 -3.27 -1.25
N LEU A 112 11.50 -4.35 -0.81
CA LEU A 112 12.15 -5.49 -0.15
C LEU A 112 13.22 -6.15 -1.03
N TYR A 113 12.94 -6.31 -2.32
CA TYR A 113 13.82 -6.98 -3.28
C TYR A 113 14.59 -6.04 -4.20
N ASN A 114 14.51 -4.72 -3.96
CA ASN A 114 15.14 -3.68 -4.77
C ASN A 114 14.79 -3.78 -6.27
N PHE A 115 13.51 -3.98 -6.58
CA PHE A 115 13.00 -4.01 -7.94
C PHE A 115 12.45 -2.65 -8.37
N ASN A 116 12.64 -2.31 -9.64
CA ASN A 116 11.97 -1.19 -10.28
C ASN A 116 10.59 -1.66 -10.79
N PRO A 117 9.46 -1.16 -10.26
CA PRO A 117 8.13 -1.61 -10.66
C PRO A 117 7.77 -1.27 -12.11
N LEU A 118 8.47 -0.32 -12.72
CA LEU A 118 8.30 0.06 -14.14
C LEU A 118 9.15 -0.79 -15.09
N ALA A 119 10.07 -1.61 -14.58
CA ALA A 119 10.90 -2.44 -15.44
C ALA A 119 10.10 -3.60 -16.04
N ASP A 120 10.42 -3.96 -17.28
CA ASP A 120 9.69 -4.97 -18.03
C ASP A 120 9.69 -6.33 -17.29
N GLY A 121 8.50 -6.91 -17.14
CA GLY A 121 8.34 -8.22 -16.52
C GLY A 121 8.38 -8.25 -14.99
N VAL A 122 8.69 -7.14 -14.30
CA VAL A 122 8.74 -7.12 -12.82
C VAL A 122 7.34 -7.30 -12.20
N ILE A 123 6.39 -6.49 -12.65
CA ILE A 123 4.98 -6.62 -12.28
C ILE A 123 4.21 -6.94 -13.56
N ILE A 124 3.49 -8.06 -13.56
CA ILE A 124 2.63 -8.49 -14.66
C ILE A 124 1.29 -9.01 -14.12
N GLY A 125 0.21 -8.77 -14.86
CA GLY A 125 -1.04 -9.51 -14.67
C GLY A 125 -0.93 -10.94 -15.22
N HIS A 126 -1.84 -11.84 -14.85
CA HIS A 126 -1.86 -13.20 -15.41
C HIS A 126 -1.99 -13.16 -16.94
N PHE A 127 -2.89 -12.33 -17.48
CA PHE A 127 -3.08 -12.22 -18.93
C PHE A 127 -1.82 -11.78 -19.68
N GLU A 128 -1.01 -10.88 -19.11
CA GLU A 128 0.28 -10.48 -19.68
C GLU A 128 1.30 -11.63 -19.58
N GLY A 129 1.23 -12.42 -18.51
CA GLY A 129 2.01 -13.67 -18.38
C GLY A 129 1.71 -14.66 -19.49
N TYR A 130 0.44 -14.82 -19.87
CA TYR A 130 0.04 -15.65 -21.01
C TYR A 130 0.57 -15.10 -22.33
N GLN A 131 0.43 -13.80 -22.57
CA GLN A 131 0.96 -13.13 -23.77
C GLN A 131 2.49 -13.29 -23.90
N ARG A 132 3.20 -13.40 -22.77
CA ARG A 132 4.64 -13.68 -22.70
C ARG A 132 5.00 -15.16 -22.80
N GLY A 133 4.02 -16.07 -22.85
CA GLY A 133 4.24 -17.52 -22.89
C GLY A 133 4.71 -18.13 -21.57
N VAL A 134 4.56 -17.44 -20.44
CA VAL A 134 5.02 -17.90 -19.12
C VAL A 134 3.88 -18.31 -18.17
N ALA A 135 2.62 -18.12 -18.58
CA ALA A 135 1.43 -18.46 -17.80
C ALA A 135 0.33 -19.10 -18.68
N SER A 136 -0.65 -19.74 -18.05
CA SER A 136 -1.86 -20.26 -18.68
C SER A 136 -2.77 -19.14 -19.19
N ASN A 137 -3.67 -19.45 -20.12
CA ASN A 137 -4.55 -18.47 -20.76
C ASN A 137 -5.70 -18.02 -19.85
N HIS A 138 -5.40 -17.13 -18.90
CA HIS A 138 -6.39 -16.45 -18.07
C HIS A 138 -6.42 -14.94 -18.34
N ALA A 139 -7.58 -14.31 -18.13
CA ALA A 139 -7.80 -12.89 -18.43
C ALA A 139 -7.55 -11.95 -17.23
N ASP A 140 -7.32 -12.49 -16.03
CA ASP A 140 -7.15 -11.72 -14.81
C ASP A 140 -5.81 -10.96 -14.75
N PRO A 141 -5.77 -9.81 -14.05
CA PRO A 141 -6.90 -9.08 -13.48
C PRO A 141 -7.55 -8.12 -14.51
N GLY A 142 -7.12 -8.17 -15.77
CA GLY A 142 -7.44 -7.18 -16.79
C GLY A 142 -8.94 -7.04 -17.09
N HIS A 143 -9.69 -8.15 -17.06
CA HIS A 143 -11.16 -8.14 -17.24
C HIS A 143 -11.87 -7.33 -16.16
N TRP A 144 -11.34 -7.28 -14.94
CA TRP A 144 -11.90 -6.51 -13.84
C TRP A 144 -11.40 -5.07 -13.85
N PHE A 145 -10.09 -4.87 -13.97
CA PHE A 145 -9.47 -3.53 -13.94
C PHE A 145 -10.04 -2.60 -15.01
N SER A 146 -10.25 -3.14 -16.22
CA SER A 146 -10.82 -2.37 -17.35
C SER A 146 -12.23 -1.83 -17.09
N LYS A 147 -13.03 -2.48 -16.23
CA LYS A 147 -14.37 -1.98 -15.84
C LYS A 147 -14.30 -0.68 -15.04
N PHE A 148 -13.17 -0.42 -14.39
CA PHE A 148 -12.91 0.78 -13.61
C PHE A 148 -11.87 1.70 -14.27
N GLY A 149 -11.65 1.53 -15.58
CA GLY A 149 -10.74 2.37 -16.36
C GLY A 149 -9.27 2.26 -15.94
N LYS A 150 -8.86 1.12 -15.37
CA LYS A 150 -7.46 0.85 -15.00
C LYS A 150 -6.82 -0.15 -15.95
N THR A 151 -5.54 0.07 -16.25
CA THR A 151 -4.66 -0.86 -16.95
C THR A 151 -3.54 -1.35 -16.03
N MET A 152 -2.81 -2.40 -16.44
CA MET A 152 -1.60 -2.82 -15.72
C MET A 152 -0.48 -1.76 -15.77
N ASN A 153 -0.49 -0.84 -16.75
CA ASN A 153 0.45 0.28 -16.78
C ASN A 153 0.10 1.32 -15.71
N ASP A 154 -1.19 1.64 -15.53
CA ASP A 154 -1.64 2.51 -14.44
C ASP A 154 -1.31 1.89 -13.08
N PHE A 155 -1.42 0.55 -12.96
CA PHE A 155 -1.05 -0.18 -11.76
C PHE A 155 0.44 -0.06 -11.45
N ARG A 156 1.32 -0.33 -12.43
CA ARG A 156 2.78 -0.15 -12.27
C ARG A 156 3.15 1.27 -11.90
N GLN A 157 2.48 2.26 -12.52
CA GLN A 157 2.72 3.67 -12.21
C GLN A 157 2.26 4.01 -10.78
N ALA A 158 1.12 3.48 -10.33
CA ALA A 158 0.66 3.65 -8.96
C ALA A 158 1.65 3.01 -7.96
N VAL A 159 2.18 1.81 -8.26
CA VAL A 159 3.22 1.17 -7.45
C VAL A 159 4.50 2.01 -7.42
N TYR A 160 4.92 2.55 -8.56
CA TYR A 160 6.05 3.47 -8.61
C TYR A 160 5.80 4.70 -7.74
N ASN A 161 4.62 5.30 -7.83
CA ASN A 161 4.26 6.46 -7.02
C ASN A 161 4.27 6.09 -5.54
N GLU A 162 3.59 5.03 -5.11
CA GLU A 162 3.61 4.51 -3.73
C GLU A 162 5.05 4.23 -3.22
N MET A 163 5.93 3.76 -4.09
CA MET A 163 7.33 3.57 -3.73
C MET A 163 8.10 4.86 -3.49
N ASN A 164 7.77 5.90 -4.26
CA ASN A 164 8.45 7.19 -4.32
C ASN A 164 7.67 8.33 -3.64
N GLU A 165 6.50 8.04 -3.08
CA GLU A 165 5.76 8.94 -2.21
C GLU A 165 6.57 9.11 -0.94
N THR A 166 7.46 10.09 -0.99
CA THR A 166 7.87 10.81 0.21
C THR A 166 6.59 11.39 0.79
N THR A 167 6.17 10.95 1.98
CA THR A 167 5.07 11.59 2.70
C THR A 167 5.39 13.07 2.75
N THR A 168 4.70 13.86 1.93
CA THR A 168 4.88 15.30 1.89
C THR A 168 4.40 15.81 3.23
N LEU A 169 5.31 16.27 4.07
CA LEU A 169 4.97 16.81 5.37
C LEU A 169 4.89 18.32 5.26
N TYR A 170 3.74 18.85 5.65
CA TYR A 170 3.53 20.27 5.86
C TYR A 170 3.89 20.56 7.31
N CYS A 171 5.07 21.16 7.54
CA CYS A 171 5.56 21.52 8.87
C CYS A 171 5.35 23.02 9.11
N VAL A 172 4.78 23.40 10.25
CA VAL A 172 4.66 24.82 10.62
C VAL A 172 5.99 25.27 11.21
N GLN A 173 6.79 26.03 10.45
CA GLN A 173 8.07 26.56 10.91
C GLN A 173 7.87 27.95 11.52
N VAL A 174 8.37 28.13 12.75
CA VAL A 174 8.18 29.34 13.57
C VAL A 174 9.47 30.16 13.70
N GLY A 175 10.61 29.58 13.33
CA GLY A 175 11.88 30.28 13.30
C GLY A 175 13.00 29.42 12.72
N ALA A 176 14.08 30.07 12.28
CA ALA A 176 15.30 29.42 11.82
C ALA A 176 16.50 30.23 12.29
N PHE A 177 17.43 29.60 13.02
CA PHE A 177 18.55 30.28 13.65
C PHE A 177 19.87 29.60 13.31
N SER A 178 20.92 30.36 13.07
CA SER A 178 22.28 29.83 12.94
C SER A 178 22.90 29.46 14.30
N VAL A 179 22.35 29.98 15.40
CA VAL A 179 22.80 29.73 16.77
C VAL A 179 21.75 28.89 17.50
N ARG A 180 22.15 27.70 17.96
CA ARG A 180 21.25 26.74 18.63
C ARG A 180 20.53 27.31 19.84
N ALA A 181 21.22 28.10 20.67
CA ALA A 181 20.62 28.71 21.87
C ALA A 181 19.41 29.61 21.55
N ASN A 182 19.40 30.28 20.39
CA ASN A 182 18.26 31.10 19.97
C ASN A 182 17.05 30.23 19.57
N ALA A 183 17.31 29.08 18.92
CA ALA A 183 16.27 28.12 18.59
C ALA A 183 15.68 27.47 19.86
N GLU A 184 16.52 27.14 20.85
CA GLU A 184 16.09 26.59 22.14
C GLU A 184 15.26 27.60 22.96
N ALA A 185 15.63 28.88 22.92
CA ALA A 185 14.86 29.96 23.53
C ALA A 185 13.47 30.09 22.90
N LEU A 186 13.38 30.10 21.56
CA LEU A 186 12.08 30.14 20.87
C LEU A 186 11.27 28.87 21.15
N LEU A 187 11.89 27.69 21.12
CA LEU A 187 11.23 26.43 21.43
C LEU A 187 10.60 26.45 22.83
N THR A 188 11.29 27.03 23.81
CA THR A 188 10.78 27.18 25.18
C THR A 188 9.53 28.06 25.20
N GLN A 189 9.50 29.16 24.43
CA GLN A 189 8.33 30.03 24.31
C GLN A 189 7.15 29.31 23.64
N ILE A 190 7.42 28.55 22.57
CA ILE A 190 6.41 27.74 21.85
C ILE A 190 5.76 26.71 22.77
N LYS A 191 6.57 25.99 23.55
CA LYS A 191 6.07 25.02 24.54
C LYS A 191 5.30 25.70 25.69
N ALA A 192 5.77 26.85 26.16
CA ALA A 192 5.06 27.63 27.18
C ALA A 192 3.70 28.17 26.68
N ALA A 193 3.57 28.44 25.39
CA ALA A 193 2.31 28.80 24.73
C ALA A 193 1.39 27.59 24.46
N GLY A 194 1.80 26.37 24.84
CA GLY A 194 0.98 25.15 24.74
C GLY A 194 1.14 24.36 23.45
N PHE A 195 2.06 24.73 22.56
CA PHE A 195 2.31 24.01 21.31
C PHE A 195 3.39 22.95 21.49
N ASP A 196 3.21 21.79 20.83
CA ASP A 196 4.24 20.76 20.78
C ASP A 196 5.29 21.08 19.70
N GLY A 197 6.30 21.84 20.11
CA GLY A 197 7.41 22.25 19.26
C GLY A 197 8.62 21.32 19.32
N TYR A 198 9.42 21.31 18.25
CA TYR A 198 10.73 20.65 18.20
C TYR A 198 11.72 21.43 17.32
N ILE A 199 13.02 21.14 17.45
CA ILE A 199 14.07 21.71 16.61
C ILE A 199 14.53 20.67 15.60
N LYS A 200 14.56 21.04 14.32
CA LYS A 200 15.13 20.24 13.24
C LYS A 200 16.28 20.99 12.57
N THR A 201 17.34 20.26 12.23
CA THR A 201 18.56 20.86 11.66
C THR A 201 18.52 20.77 10.13
N TYR A 202 18.74 21.90 9.47
CA TYR A 202 18.80 22.03 8.01
C TYR A 202 20.09 22.74 7.60
N GLY A 203 21.09 21.97 7.15
CA GLY A 203 22.42 22.49 6.90
C GLY A 203 22.99 23.11 8.18
N THR A 204 23.23 24.42 8.16
CA THR A 204 23.76 25.19 9.30
C THR A 204 22.69 25.86 10.16
N LEU A 205 21.40 25.63 9.88
CA LEU A 205 20.28 26.26 10.57
C LEU A 205 19.57 25.28 11.51
N TYR A 206 19.18 25.79 12.68
CA TYR A 206 18.30 25.16 13.65
C TYR A 206 16.90 25.75 13.46
N CYS A 207 15.99 25.00 12.86
CA CYS A 207 14.61 25.41 12.62
C CYS A 207 13.69 24.93 13.73
N VAL A 208 12.90 25.83 14.30
CA VAL A 208 11.86 25.50 15.28
C VAL A 208 10.56 25.25 14.52
N GLN A 209 9.96 24.09 14.76
CA GLN A 209 8.75 23.63 14.07
C GLN A 209 7.67 23.22 15.07
N VAL A 210 6.40 23.36 14.67
CA VAL A 210 5.22 22.91 15.40
C VAL A 210 4.45 21.94 14.52
N GLY A 211 4.48 20.66 14.91
CA GLY A 211 3.88 19.57 14.15
C GLY A 211 4.54 19.29 12.79
N ALA A 212 4.12 18.16 12.20
CA ALA A 212 4.40 17.76 10.83
C ALA A 212 3.17 17.00 10.34
N PHE A 213 2.52 17.51 9.29
CA PHE A 213 1.20 17.03 8.89
C PHE A 213 1.27 16.48 7.46
N SER A 214 0.73 15.28 7.23
CA SER A 214 0.55 14.74 5.86
C SER A 214 -0.61 15.42 5.11
N VAL A 215 -1.47 16.15 5.82
CA VAL A 215 -2.61 16.91 5.26
C VAL A 215 -2.38 18.40 5.46
N ARG A 216 -2.29 19.14 4.35
CA ARG A 216 -2.04 20.59 4.35
C ARG A 216 -3.01 21.39 5.22
N ALA A 217 -4.31 21.06 5.18
CA ALA A 217 -5.33 21.76 5.95
C ALA A 217 -5.08 21.70 7.47
N ASN A 218 -4.51 20.60 7.98
CA ASN A 218 -4.15 20.48 9.39
C ASN A 218 -2.98 21.41 9.74
N ALA A 219 -1.99 21.51 8.86
CA ALA A 219 -0.89 22.47 9.01
C ALA A 219 -1.38 23.93 8.95
N GLU A 220 -2.38 24.23 8.10
CA GLU A 220 -2.99 25.57 8.00
C GLU A 220 -3.76 25.94 9.28
N ALA A 221 -4.47 24.99 9.90
CA ALA A 221 -5.13 25.20 11.19
C ALA A 221 -4.11 25.53 12.30
N VAL A 222 -3.06 24.71 12.43
CA VAL A 222 -1.99 24.96 13.41
C VAL A 222 -1.23 26.24 13.13
N LEU A 223 -1.00 26.59 11.86
CA LEU A 223 -0.40 27.86 11.47
C LEU A 223 -1.24 29.05 11.98
N ALA A 224 -2.57 28.98 11.84
CA ALA A 224 -3.46 30.03 12.31
C ALA A 224 -3.43 30.17 13.85
N GLU A 225 -3.39 29.05 14.57
CA GLU A 225 -3.27 29.04 16.04
C GLU A 225 -1.93 29.63 16.51
N VAL A 226 -0.82 29.22 15.90
CA VAL A 226 0.53 29.73 16.23
C VAL A 226 0.62 31.23 15.97
N LYS A 227 0.03 31.72 14.86
CA LYS A 227 -0.05 33.15 14.56
C LYS A 227 -0.95 33.91 15.53
N ALA A 228 -2.09 33.34 15.91
CA ALA A 228 -2.99 33.94 16.89
C ALA A 228 -2.34 34.04 18.29
N ALA A 229 -1.43 33.12 18.63
CA ALA A 229 -0.61 33.18 19.83
C ALA A 229 0.56 34.20 19.76
N GLY A 230 0.70 34.92 18.64
CA GLY A 230 1.65 36.02 18.49
C GLY A 230 3.01 35.63 17.90
N PHE A 231 3.16 34.41 17.39
CA PHE A 231 4.40 33.96 16.74
C PHE A 231 4.32 34.12 15.23
N ASP A 232 5.41 34.58 14.61
CA ASP A 232 5.53 34.52 13.14
C ASP A 232 5.79 33.08 12.69
N ALA A 233 5.12 32.65 11.63
CA ALA A 233 5.16 31.27 11.18
C ALA A 233 4.78 31.14 9.70
N PHE A 234 5.26 30.06 9.08
CA PHE A 234 4.86 29.65 7.74
C PHE A 234 4.89 28.13 7.58
N ILE A 235 4.16 27.62 6.58
CA ILE A 235 4.21 26.19 6.23
C ILE A 235 5.41 25.94 5.32
N LYS A 236 6.27 25.03 5.74
CA LYS A 236 7.34 24.45 4.95
C LYS A 236 6.91 23.06 4.49
N ILE A 237 7.23 22.73 3.25
CA ILE A 237 7.03 21.40 2.68
C ILE A 237 8.32 20.59 2.85
N GLU A 238 8.19 19.35 3.32
CA GLU A 238 9.26 18.38 3.53
C GLU A 238 8.97 17.06 2.82
#